data_AF-A0A9Q3W3N5-F1
#
_entry.id   AF-A0A9Q3W3N5-F1
#
_cell.length_a   1.000
_cell.length_b   1.000
_cell.length_c   1.000
_cell.angle_alpha   90.00
_cell.angle_beta   90.00
_cell.angle_gamma   90.00
#
_symmetry.space_group_name_H-M   'P 1'
#
loop_
_entity.id
_entity.type
_entity.pdbx_description
1 polymer ?
#
loop_
_entity_poly.entity_id
_entity_poly.type
_entity_poly.pdbx_seq_one_letter_code
_entity_poly.pdbx_strand_id
1 'polypeptide(L)'
;MAFALMHWGEPATAEERTGWLYQRFGDQGVVLGMLTMGALMLLSGVVSLVRHRSRQKAHERAMEIAQDPARHVPETPVQAKTPDPKTGALIVGLVFLALGLGWSVYYVRDTLQALAAGASVVSYSWWKTVGGPFLAGMGLFYVLVRPGTLEGVRHMTPGERVGFLIFVALGLAAGVGLLFWLSAQAEAYGYLS
;
A
#
# COMPACT_ATOMS: atom_id res chain seq x y z
N MET A 1 4.85 24.11 5.16
CA MET A 1 3.92 23.00 4.81
C MET A 1 2.79 23.42 3.88
N ALA A 2 2.17 24.59 4.03
CA ALA A 2 1.11 25.05 3.11
C ALA A 2 1.60 25.31 1.66
N PHE A 3 2.85 25.78 1.49
CA PHE A 3 3.41 26.10 0.17
C PHE A 3 3.63 24.86 -0.73
N ALA A 4 4.05 23.74 -0.15
CA ALA A 4 4.25 22.47 -0.87
C ALA A 4 2.93 21.79 -1.29
N LEU A 5 1.81 22.13 -0.63
CA LEU A 5 0.48 21.68 -1.01
C LEU A 5 -0.13 22.52 -2.13
N MET A 6 0.29 23.79 -2.29
CA MET A 6 -0.18 24.66 -3.37
C MET A 6 0.42 24.32 -4.75
N HIS A 7 1.64 23.78 -4.80
CA HIS A 7 2.34 23.40 -6.05
C HIS A 7 2.13 21.93 -6.46
N TRP A 8 1.24 21.21 -5.76
CA TRP A 8 1.06 19.78 -5.99
C TRP A 8 0.27 19.54 -7.29
N GLY A 9 0.98 19.28 -8.39
CA GLY A 9 0.40 19.04 -9.72
C GLY A 9 0.89 20.00 -10.81
N GLU A 10 1.60 21.07 -10.45
CA GLU A 10 2.22 21.97 -11.43
C GLU A 10 3.52 21.36 -11.98
N PRO A 11 3.85 21.59 -13.26
CA PRO A 11 5.12 21.13 -13.82
C PRO A 11 6.29 21.79 -13.07
N ALA A 12 7.33 21.00 -12.81
CA ALA A 12 8.52 21.46 -12.10
C ALA A 12 9.06 22.75 -12.74
N THR A 13 9.30 23.76 -11.90
CA THR A 13 9.77 25.07 -12.33
C THR A 13 11.15 24.95 -12.99
N ALA A 14 11.51 25.93 -13.83
CA ALA A 14 12.76 25.89 -14.59
C ALA A 14 14.00 25.71 -13.67
N GLU A 15 13.94 26.25 -12.46
CA GLU A 15 14.97 26.09 -11.43
C GLU A 15 15.03 24.65 -10.88
N GLU A 16 13.90 24.01 -10.62
CA GLU A 16 13.82 22.62 -10.13
C GLU A 16 14.33 21.60 -11.17
N ARG A 17 14.12 21.87 -12.46
CA ARG A 17 14.62 21.06 -13.56
C ARG A 17 16.14 21.12 -13.74
N THR A 18 16.82 22.11 -13.17
CA THR A 18 18.29 22.17 -13.17
C THR A 18 18.93 21.24 -12.14
N GLY A 19 18.13 20.66 -11.23
CA GLY A 19 18.60 19.71 -10.25
C GLY A 19 19.21 18.47 -10.91
N TRP A 20 20.33 17.99 -10.35
CA TRP A 20 21.06 16.82 -10.86
C TRP A 20 20.16 15.57 -11.08
N LEU A 21 19.16 15.38 -10.21
CA LEU A 21 18.21 14.27 -10.31
C LEU A 21 17.30 14.38 -11.55
N TYR A 22 16.83 15.58 -11.87
CA TYR A 22 16.06 15.86 -13.09
C TYR A 22 16.92 15.71 -14.34
N GLN A 23 18.17 16.19 -14.33
CA GLN A 23 19.08 16.05 -15.47
C GLN A 23 19.44 14.58 -15.77
N ARG A 24 19.54 13.74 -14.75
CA ARG A 24 19.92 12.32 -14.90
C ARG A 24 18.75 11.41 -15.26
N PHE A 25 17.56 11.68 -14.71
CA PHE A 25 16.42 10.76 -14.78
C PHE A 25 15.18 11.33 -15.47
N GLY A 26 15.16 12.63 -15.80
CA GLY A 26 14.01 13.34 -16.36
C GLY A 26 12.81 13.45 -15.40
N ASP A 27 11.77 14.17 -15.82
CA ASP A 27 10.55 14.39 -15.02
C ASP A 27 9.92 13.07 -14.55
N GLN A 28 9.82 12.09 -15.46
CA GLN A 28 9.22 10.79 -15.16
C GLN A 28 10.04 9.97 -14.14
N GLY A 29 11.38 10.03 -14.21
CA GLY A 29 12.24 9.26 -13.32
C GLY A 29 12.31 9.80 -11.90
N VAL A 30 12.22 11.13 -11.73
CA VAL A 30 12.14 11.76 -10.40
C VAL A 30 10.83 11.40 -9.72
N VAL A 31 9.72 11.47 -10.44
CA VAL A 31 8.40 11.08 -9.90
C VAL A 31 8.36 9.61 -9.50
N LEU A 32 8.90 8.72 -10.34
CA LEU A 32 9.01 7.30 -10.00
C LEU A 32 9.84 7.10 -8.73
N GLY A 33 10.96 7.82 -8.59
CA GLY A 33 11.82 7.79 -7.42
C GLY A 33 11.08 8.21 -6.13
N MET A 34 10.29 9.29 -6.20
CA MET A 34 9.48 9.76 -5.08
C MET A 34 8.40 8.75 -4.67
N LEU A 35 7.68 8.18 -5.63
CA LEU A 35 6.69 7.13 -5.36
C LEU A 35 7.33 5.89 -4.75
N THR A 36 8.49 5.49 -5.25
CA THR A 36 9.24 4.33 -4.73
C THR A 36 9.70 4.58 -3.29
N MET A 37 10.22 5.77 -2.99
CA MET A 37 10.62 6.14 -1.62
C MET A 37 9.43 6.26 -0.67
N GLY A 38 8.31 6.83 -1.12
CA GLY A 38 7.07 6.86 -0.36
C GLY A 38 6.58 5.45 0.00
N ALA A 39 6.60 4.53 -0.98
CA ALA A 39 6.26 3.13 -0.75
C ALA A 39 7.22 2.44 0.25
N LEU A 40 8.53 2.68 0.15
CA LEU A 40 9.53 2.15 1.07
C LEU A 40 9.35 2.68 2.50
N MET A 41 9.12 3.98 2.67
CA MET A 41 8.85 4.56 3.98
C MET A 41 7.58 3.98 4.60
N LEU A 42 6.53 3.84 3.81
CA LEU A 42 5.26 3.27 4.27
C LEU A 42 5.44 1.81 4.69
N LEU A 43 6.13 0.99 3.88
CA LEU A 43 6.52 -0.38 4.25
C LEU A 43 7.32 -0.44 5.55
N SER A 44 8.30 0.46 5.73
CA SER A 44 9.12 0.49 6.94
C SER A 44 8.31 0.86 8.20
N GLY A 45 7.40 1.83 8.11
CA GLY A 45 6.51 2.22 9.20
C GLY A 45 5.56 1.08 9.57
N VAL A 46 5.03 0.38 8.58
CA VAL A 46 4.19 -0.81 8.73
C VAL A 46 4.93 -1.93 9.47
N VAL A 47 6.16 -2.25 9.04
CA VAL A 47 6.98 -3.27 9.71
C VAL A 47 7.29 -2.88 11.15
N SER A 48 7.62 -1.61 11.39
CA SER A 48 7.89 -1.09 12.74
C SER A 48 6.69 -1.24 13.66
N LEU A 49 5.49 -0.85 13.19
CA LEU A 49 4.25 -0.95 13.96
C LEU A 49 3.88 -2.40 14.31
N VAL A 50 4.01 -3.31 13.34
CA VAL A 50 3.76 -4.74 13.55
C VAL A 50 4.74 -5.33 14.57
N ARG A 51 6.02 -4.99 14.44
CA ARG A 51 7.07 -5.44 15.37
C ARG A 51 6.83 -4.91 16.78
N HIS A 52 6.40 -3.66 16.91
CA HIS A 52 6.08 -3.06 18.19
C HIS A 52 4.90 -3.76 18.87
N ARG A 53 3.79 -3.98 18.15
CA ARG A 53 2.62 -4.69 18.69
C ARG A 53 2.94 -6.13 19.07
N SER A 54 3.79 -6.81 18.31
CA SER A 54 4.24 -8.17 18.63
C SER A 54 5.06 -8.20 19.92
N ARG A 55 5.93 -7.22 20.16
CA ARG A 55 6.75 -7.14 21.38
C ARG A 55 5.91 -6.87 22.63
N GLN A 56 4.87 -6.06 22.52
CA GLN A 56 3.93 -5.81 23.63
C GLN A 56 3.22 -7.09 24.05
N LYS A 57 2.66 -7.84 23.10
CA LYS A 57 2.00 -9.12 23.38
C LYS A 57 2.93 -10.18 23.96
N ALA A 58 4.20 -10.18 23.54
CA ALA A 58 5.21 -11.07 24.10
C ALA A 58 5.54 -10.74 25.57
N HIS A 59 5.56 -9.46 25.94
CA HIS A 59 5.75 -9.03 27.32
C HIS A 59 4.53 -9.35 28.20
N GLU A 60 3.32 -9.13 27.69
CA GLU A 60 2.08 -9.51 28.39
C GLU A 60 2.07 -11.01 28.71
N ARG A 61 2.39 -11.86 27.73
CA ARG A 61 2.50 -13.32 27.95
C ARG A 61 3.61 -13.70 28.92
N ALA A 62 4.76 -13.03 28.85
CA ALA A 62 5.86 -13.30 29.76
C ALA A 62 5.49 -12.93 31.21
N MET A 63 4.74 -11.85 31.41
CA MET A 63 4.21 -11.47 32.73
C MET A 63 3.15 -12.46 33.23
N GLU A 64 2.26 -12.93 32.35
CA GLU A 64 1.25 -13.93 32.69
C GLU A 64 1.87 -15.28 33.10
N ILE A 65 2.88 -15.76 32.38
CA ILE A 65 3.64 -16.98 32.71
C ILE A 65 4.40 -16.81 34.03
N ALA A 66 4.98 -15.64 34.29
CA ALA A 66 5.69 -15.34 35.54
C ALA A 66 4.74 -15.27 36.75
N GLN A 67 3.47 -14.92 36.53
CA GLN A 67 2.46 -14.78 37.57
C GLN A 67 1.84 -16.14 37.97
N ASP A 68 1.75 -17.11 37.06
CA ASP A 68 1.25 -18.47 37.35
C ASP A 68 1.99 -19.57 36.55
N PRO A 69 3.16 -20.03 37.04
CA PRO A 69 4.00 -21.01 36.34
C PRO A 69 3.42 -22.44 36.36
N ALA A 70 2.54 -22.76 37.32
CA ALA A 70 1.96 -24.09 37.47
C ALA A 70 0.85 -24.37 36.43
N ARG A 71 0.20 -23.34 35.91
CA ARG A 71 -0.86 -23.44 34.88
C ARG A 71 -0.33 -23.69 33.45
N HIS A 72 0.98 -23.58 33.23
CA HIS A 72 1.61 -23.64 31.91
C HIS A 72 2.33 -24.98 31.61
N VAL A 73 2.14 -26.01 32.43
CA VAL A 73 2.63 -27.36 32.15
C VAL A 73 1.80 -27.97 31.01
N PRO A 74 2.40 -28.39 29.89
CA PRO A 74 1.64 -28.92 28.76
C PRO A 74 1.13 -30.33 29.07
N GLU A 75 -0.09 -30.43 29.59
CA GLU A 75 -0.75 -31.71 29.92
C GLU A 75 -1.44 -32.39 28.72
N THR A 76 -1.46 -31.78 27.53
CA THR A 76 -2.26 -32.28 26.40
C THR A 76 -1.42 -32.96 25.32
N PRO A 77 -1.89 -34.10 24.76
CA PRO A 77 -1.22 -34.77 23.65
C PRO A 77 -1.15 -33.83 22.45
N VAL A 78 -0.04 -33.87 21.71
CA VAL A 78 0.28 -32.99 20.58
C VAL A 78 -0.86 -33.02 19.55
N GLN A 79 -1.81 -32.09 19.69
CA GLN A 79 -2.83 -31.85 18.68
C GLN A 79 -2.13 -31.34 17.42
N ALA A 80 -2.48 -31.91 16.27
CA ALA A 80 -2.02 -31.44 14.98
C ALA A 80 -2.28 -29.92 14.88
N LYS A 81 -1.21 -29.14 14.76
CA LYS A 81 -1.26 -27.68 14.72
C LYS A 81 -2.16 -27.24 13.56
N THR A 82 -3.38 -26.86 13.86
CA THR A 82 -4.28 -26.27 12.88
C THR A 82 -3.63 -25.01 12.31
N PRO A 83 -3.69 -24.77 10.98
CA PRO A 83 -3.04 -23.61 10.37
C PRO A 83 -3.52 -22.32 11.03
N ASP A 84 -2.58 -21.49 11.50
CA ASP A 84 -2.92 -20.21 12.14
C ASP A 84 -3.56 -19.27 11.10
N PRO A 85 -4.83 -18.87 11.26
CA PRO A 85 -5.52 -18.03 10.29
C PRO A 85 -4.82 -16.68 10.08
N LYS A 86 -4.04 -16.20 11.06
CA LYS A 86 -3.25 -14.96 10.93
C LYS A 86 -2.05 -15.13 10.00
N THR A 87 -1.49 -16.34 9.93
CA THR A 87 -0.43 -16.67 8.97
C THR A 87 -1.02 -16.74 7.55
N GLY A 88 -2.21 -17.32 7.40
CA GLY A 88 -2.98 -17.28 6.15
C GLY A 88 -3.27 -15.85 5.69
N ALA A 89 -3.77 -15.00 6.59
CA ALA A 89 -4.00 -13.58 6.33
C ALA A 89 -2.71 -12.86 5.89
N LEU A 90 -1.58 -13.11 6.54
CA LEU A 90 -0.31 -12.50 6.14
C LEU A 90 0.09 -12.87 4.71
N ILE A 91 0.00 -14.15 4.34
CA ILE A 91 0.37 -14.62 3.01
C ILE A 91 -0.54 -13.98 1.95
N VAL A 92 -1.86 -14.01 2.18
CA VAL A 92 -2.85 -13.35 1.29
C VAL A 92 -2.51 -11.86 1.15
N GLY A 93 -2.21 -11.19 2.27
CA GLY A 93 -1.84 -9.78 2.28
C GLY A 93 -0.60 -9.47 1.46
N LEU A 94 0.45 -10.29 1.58
CA LEU A 94 1.69 -10.12 0.80
C LEU A 94 1.45 -10.33 -0.69
N VAL A 95 0.66 -11.35 -1.07
CA VAL A 95 0.29 -11.60 -2.47
C VAL A 95 -0.49 -10.42 -3.04
N PHE A 96 -1.52 -9.94 -2.33
CA PHE A 96 -2.34 -8.82 -2.77
C PHE A 96 -1.52 -7.53 -2.87
N LEU A 97 -0.62 -7.30 -1.92
CA LEU A 97 0.26 -6.14 -1.92
C LEU A 97 1.20 -6.17 -3.14
N ALA A 98 1.84 -7.31 -3.39
CA ALA A 98 2.76 -7.47 -4.52
C ALA A 98 2.03 -7.32 -5.86
N LEU A 99 0.86 -7.94 -6.03
CA LEU A 99 0.06 -7.84 -7.25
C LEU A 99 -0.49 -6.43 -7.45
N GLY A 100 -0.99 -5.78 -6.39
CA GLY A 100 -1.54 -4.43 -6.46
C GLY A 100 -0.47 -3.40 -6.84
N LEU A 101 0.68 -3.44 -6.18
CA LEU A 101 1.81 -2.56 -6.51
C LEU A 101 2.38 -2.87 -7.90
N GLY A 102 2.60 -4.15 -8.22
CA GLY A 102 3.11 -4.57 -9.52
C GLY A 102 2.21 -4.12 -10.67
N TRP A 103 0.90 -4.30 -10.53
CA TRP A 103 -0.08 -3.82 -11.51
C TRP A 103 -0.06 -2.30 -11.64
N SER A 104 -0.01 -1.58 -10.52
CA SER A 104 0.01 -0.11 -10.51
C SER A 104 1.23 0.43 -11.23
N VAL A 105 2.42 -0.10 -10.92
CA VAL A 105 3.67 0.30 -11.57
C VAL A 105 3.67 -0.04 -13.06
N TYR A 106 3.24 -1.26 -13.42
CA TYR A 106 3.16 -1.69 -14.81
C TYR A 106 2.23 -0.78 -15.62
N TYR A 107 1.02 -0.55 -15.12
CA TYR A 107 0.01 0.25 -15.81
C TYR A 107 0.42 1.72 -15.95
N VAL A 108 0.96 2.32 -14.88
CA VAL A 108 1.45 3.71 -14.93
C VAL A 108 2.59 3.84 -15.92
N ARG A 109 3.55 2.91 -15.91
CA ARG A 109 4.67 2.92 -16.85
C ARG A 109 4.18 2.86 -18.30
N ASP A 110 3.31 1.91 -18.61
CA ASP A 110 2.77 1.72 -19.97
C ASP A 110 2.02 2.99 -20.44
N THR A 111 1.20 3.57 -19.56
CA THR A 111 0.46 4.79 -19.84
C THR A 111 1.38 5.99 -20.09
N LEU A 112 2.40 6.20 -19.24
CA LEU A 112 3.36 7.28 -19.40
C LEU A 112 4.23 7.12 -20.65
N GLN A 113 4.57 5.88 -21.03
CA GLN A 113 5.28 5.60 -22.28
C GLN A 113 4.42 5.89 -23.50
N ALA A 114 3.13 5.53 -23.47
CA ALA A 114 2.20 5.86 -24.55
C ALA A 114 2.00 7.37 -24.71
N LEU A 115 1.89 8.10 -23.59
CA LEU A 115 1.81 9.57 -23.57
C LEU A 115 3.08 10.20 -24.15
N ALA A 116 4.26 9.75 -23.70
CA ALA A 116 5.54 10.27 -24.20
C ALA A 116 5.79 9.95 -25.69
N ALA A 117 5.22 8.85 -26.20
CA ALA A 117 5.34 8.45 -27.60
C ALA A 117 4.42 9.23 -28.55
N GLY A 118 3.56 10.12 -28.04
CA GLY A 118 2.65 10.88 -28.90
C GLY A 118 1.52 10.02 -29.48
N ALA A 119 1.13 8.92 -28.82
CA ALA A 119 0.06 8.04 -29.29
C ALA A 119 -1.24 8.81 -29.55
N SER A 120 -1.93 8.57 -30.67
CA SER A 120 -3.09 9.38 -31.10
C SER A 120 -4.33 9.26 -30.19
N VAL A 121 -4.42 8.20 -29.38
CA VAL A 121 -5.48 7.98 -28.39
C VAL A 121 -4.87 7.28 -27.17
N VAL A 122 -4.90 7.92 -26.01
CA VAL A 122 -4.55 7.31 -24.72
C VAL A 122 -5.84 7.06 -23.95
N SER A 123 -6.27 5.80 -23.87
CA SER A 123 -7.51 5.40 -23.19
C SER A 123 -7.24 5.05 -21.73
N TYR A 124 -7.84 5.79 -20.81
CA TYR A 124 -7.82 5.50 -19.39
C TYR A 124 -8.95 4.55 -19.02
N SER A 125 -8.59 3.36 -18.53
CA SER A 125 -9.57 2.47 -17.93
C SER A 125 -9.62 2.72 -16.43
N TRP A 126 -10.72 3.29 -15.94
CA TRP A 126 -10.91 3.56 -14.51
C TRP A 126 -10.65 2.32 -13.64
N TRP A 127 -11.08 1.14 -14.11
CA TRP A 127 -10.86 -0.12 -13.42
C TRP A 127 -9.38 -0.51 -13.34
N LYS A 128 -8.60 -0.25 -14.39
CA LYS A 128 -7.16 -0.53 -14.40
C LYS A 128 -6.39 0.45 -13.52
N THR A 129 -6.80 1.72 -13.51
CA THR A 129 -6.18 2.77 -12.69
C THR A 129 -6.45 2.58 -11.20
N VAL A 130 -7.69 2.25 -10.82
CA VAL A 130 -8.08 2.11 -9.40
C VAL A 130 -7.77 0.72 -8.87
N GLY A 131 -7.83 -0.31 -9.71
CA GLY A 131 -7.71 -1.71 -9.29
C GLY A 131 -6.39 -2.05 -8.60
N GLY A 132 -5.27 -1.54 -9.12
CA GLY A 132 -3.94 -1.76 -8.53
C GLY A 132 -3.81 -1.18 -7.11
N PRO A 133 -4.02 0.14 -6.93
CA PRO A 133 -3.98 0.79 -5.62
C PRO A 133 -4.99 0.22 -4.62
N PHE A 134 -6.19 -0.14 -5.09
CA PHE A 134 -7.19 -0.80 -4.24
C PHE A 134 -6.70 -2.16 -3.74
N LEU A 135 -6.17 -3.00 -4.64
CA LEU A 135 -5.64 -4.31 -4.27
C LEU A 135 -4.44 -4.18 -3.32
N ALA A 136 -3.58 -3.18 -3.51
CA ALA A 136 -2.49 -2.87 -2.60
C ALA A 136 -2.98 -2.44 -1.21
N GLY A 137 -4.02 -1.60 -1.14
CA GLY A 137 -4.69 -1.22 0.11
C GLY A 137 -5.25 -2.43 0.86
N MET A 138 -5.87 -3.37 0.13
CA MET A 138 -6.34 -4.63 0.70
C MET A 138 -5.17 -5.53 1.16
N GLY A 139 -4.06 -5.57 0.42
CA GLY A 139 -2.85 -6.24 0.85
C GLY A 139 -2.32 -5.70 2.18
N LEU A 140 -2.27 -4.36 2.32
CA LEU A 140 -1.88 -3.70 3.56
C LEU A 140 -2.80 -4.05 4.74
N PHE A 141 -4.12 -4.08 4.51
CA PHE A 141 -5.08 -4.51 5.54
C PHE A 141 -4.73 -5.89 6.09
N TYR A 142 -4.54 -6.87 5.21
CA TYR A 142 -4.24 -8.24 5.61
C TYR A 142 -2.86 -8.39 6.27
N VAL A 143 -1.85 -7.62 5.86
CA VAL A 143 -0.51 -7.61 6.47
C VAL A 143 -0.50 -6.97 7.86
N LEU A 144 -1.27 -5.90 8.04
CA LEU A 144 -1.25 -5.05 9.24
C LEU A 144 -2.26 -5.45 10.29
N VAL A 145 -3.51 -5.63 9.87
CA VAL A 145 -4.61 -5.97 10.77
C VAL A 145 -4.58 -7.47 11.08
N ARG A 146 -4.21 -8.29 10.09
CA ARG A 146 -4.13 -9.76 10.19
C ARG A 146 -5.41 -10.35 10.80
N PRO A 147 -6.55 -10.20 10.10
CA PRO A 147 -7.82 -10.64 10.63
C PRO A 147 -7.76 -12.11 11.02
N GLY A 148 -8.43 -12.47 12.11
CA GLY A 148 -8.51 -13.86 12.58
C GLY A 148 -9.28 -14.81 11.66
N THR A 149 -9.80 -14.31 10.53
CA THR A 149 -10.62 -15.06 9.57
C THR A 149 -10.41 -14.52 8.15
N LEU A 150 -10.51 -15.42 7.17
CA LEU A 150 -10.54 -15.11 5.74
C LEU A 150 -11.96 -15.21 5.15
N GLU A 151 -12.95 -15.62 5.94
CA GLU A 151 -14.34 -15.87 5.52
C GLU A 151 -15.14 -14.59 5.29
N GLY A 152 -14.49 -13.43 5.41
CA GLY A 152 -15.03 -12.13 5.07
C GLY A 152 -15.46 -11.28 6.27
N VAL A 153 -15.95 -10.08 5.96
CA VAL A 153 -16.18 -8.99 6.94
C VAL A 153 -17.19 -9.35 8.02
N ARG A 154 -18.14 -10.24 7.72
CA ARG A 154 -19.17 -10.68 8.70
C ARG A 154 -18.57 -11.40 9.89
N HIS A 155 -17.47 -12.12 9.71
CA HIS A 155 -16.81 -12.89 10.77
C HIS A 155 -15.70 -12.10 11.48
N MET A 156 -15.41 -10.87 11.03
CA MET A 156 -14.44 -9.99 11.66
C MET A 156 -14.99 -9.37 12.95
N THR A 157 -14.10 -9.17 13.91
CA THR A 157 -14.35 -8.36 15.11
C THR A 157 -14.62 -6.89 14.75
N PRO A 158 -15.27 -6.10 15.63
CA PRO A 158 -15.55 -4.69 15.34
C PRO A 158 -14.30 -3.87 14.97
N GLY A 159 -13.17 -4.09 15.65
CA GLY A 159 -11.91 -3.41 15.34
C GLY A 159 -11.31 -3.80 13.98
N GLU A 160 -11.41 -5.07 13.60
CA GLU A 160 -10.98 -5.54 12.28
C GLU A 160 -11.86 -4.96 11.16
N ARG A 161 -13.17 -4.81 11.39
CA ARG A 161 -14.10 -4.18 10.43
C ARG A 161 -13.79 -2.70 10.22
N VAL A 162 -13.50 -1.97 11.29
CA VAL A 162 -13.06 -0.56 11.18
C VAL A 162 -11.76 -0.48 10.39
N GLY A 163 -10.79 -1.35 10.70
CA GLY A 163 -9.56 -1.47 9.91
C GLY A 163 -9.84 -1.75 8.43
N PHE A 164 -10.71 -2.71 8.13
CA PHE A 164 -11.12 -3.05 6.77
C PHE A 164 -11.66 -1.83 6.02
N LEU A 165 -12.59 -1.08 6.63
CA LEU A 165 -13.18 0.12 6.02
C LEU A 165 -12.13 1.22 5.79
N ILE A 166 -11.20 1.42 6.72
CA ILE A 166 -10.10 2.38 6.56
C ILE A 166 -9.24 2.03 5.35
N PHE A 167 -8.85 0.76 5.20
CA PHE A 167 -7.99 0.34 4.09
C PHE A 167 -8.72 0.28 2.75
N VAL A 168 -10.02 -0.02 2.74
CA VAL A 168 -10.88 0.14 1.56
C VAL A 168 -10.90 1.61 1.13
N ALA A 169 -11.17 2.53 2.06
CA ALA A 169 -11.19 3.96 1.78
C ALA A 169 -9.82 4.45 1.28
N LEU A 170 -8.74 4.00 1.90
CA LEU A 170 -7.37 4.37 1.53
C LEU A 170 -6.98 3.83 0.14
N GLY A 171 -7.32 2.59 -0.19
CA GLY A 171 -7.08 2.00 -1.50
C GLY A 171 -7.85 2.72 -2.62
N LEU A 172 -9.13 3.06 -2.36
CA LEU A 172 -9.93 3.84 -3.29
C LEU A 172 -9.40 5.27 -3.46
N ALA A 173 -9.07 5.95 -2.36
CA ALA A 173 -8.49 7.29 -2.39
C ALA A 173 -7.16 7.32 -3.16
N ALA A 174 -6.30 6.31 -2.97
CA ALA A 174 -5.07 6.17 -3.74
C ALA A 174 -5.33 5.94 -5.23
N GLY A 175 -6.33 5.12 -5.59
CA GLY A 175 -6.73 4.90 -6.98
C GLY A 175 -7.28 6.15 -7.65
N VAL A 176 -8.13 6.91 -6.94
CA VAL A 176 -8.67 8.19 -7.40
C VAL A 176 -7.54 9.22 -7.54
N GLY A 177 -6.64 9.32 -6.56
CA GLY A 177 -5.47 10.19 -6.65
C GLY A 177 -4.58 9.85 -7.84
N LEU A 178 -4.36 8.56 -8.11
CA LEU A 178 -3.62 8.12 -9.29
C LEU A 178 -4.31 8.51 -10.60
N LEU A 179 -5.64 8.41 -10.65
CA LEU A 179 -6.42 8.85 -11.81
C LEU A 179 -6.26 10.35 -12.07
N PHE A 180 -6.46 11.19 -11.05
CA PHE A 180 -6.26 12.63 -11.18
C PHE A 180 -4.84 12.97 -11.60
N TRP A 181 -3.85 12.30 -11.02
CA TRP A 181 -2.46 12.50 -11.39
C TRP A 181 -2.18 12.12 -12.85
N LEU A 182 -2.67 10.97 -13.33
CA LEU A 182 -2.53 10.58 -14.74
C LEU A 182 -3.25 11.55 -15.69
N SER A 183 -4.43 12.06 -15.31
CA SER A 183 -5.14 13.08 -16.09
C SER A 183 -4.32 14.37 -16.20
N ALA A 184 -3.71 14.83 -15.11
CA ALA A 184 -2.84 16.01 -15.13
C ALA A 184 -1.60 15.80 -16.02
N GLN A 185 -1.03 14.59 -16.03
CA GLN A 185 0.04 14.25 -16.97
C GLN A 185 -0.45 14.32 -18.42
N ALA A 186 -1.63 13.76 -18.72
CA ALA A 186 -2.22 13.80 -20.05
C ALA A 186 -2.39 15.24 -20.58
N GLU A 187 -2.89 16.14 -19.73
CA GLU A 187 -3.03 17.57 -20.01
C GLU A 187 -1.67 18.22 -20.30
N ALA A 188 -0.64 17.92 -19.49
CA ALA A 188 0.72 18.41 -19.71
C ALA A 188 1.34 17.94 -21.06
N TYR A 189 0.91 16.78 -21.56
CA TYR A 189 1.29 16.27 -22.89
C TYR A 189 0.38 16.76 -24.02
N GLY A 190 -0.62 17.61 -23.73
CA GLY A 190 -1.52 18.22 -24.73
C GLY A 190 -2.69 17.35 -25.16
N TYR A 191 -3.02 16.29 -24.41
CA TYR A 191 -4.11 15.37 -24.74
C TYR A 191 -5.49 15.77 -24.22
N LEU A 192 -5.52 16.63 -23.21
CA LEU A 192 -6.74 17.17 -22.62
C LEU A 192 -6.68 18.70 -22.72
N SER A 193 -7.78 19.31 -23.13
CA SER A 193 -7.96 20.76 -23.31
C SER A 193 -9.04 21.29 -22.39
#